data_AF-A0A1U7J235-F1
#
_entry.id   AF-A0A1U7J235-F1
#
_cell.length_a   1.000
_cell.length_b   1.000
_cell.length_c   1.000
_cell.angle_alpha   90.00
_cell.angle_beta   90.00
_cell.angle_gamma   90.00
#
_symmetry.space_group_name_H-M   'P 1'
#
loop_
_entity.id
_entity.type
_entity.pdbx_description
1 polymer ?
#
loop_
_entity_poly.entity_id
_entity_poly.type
_entity_poly.pdbx_seq_one_letter_code
_entity_poly.pdbx_strand_id
1 'polypeptide(L)'
;MPFIIESILPQSQQLISVKVDDAVQTALDFMIEHDFSQLIVVDSQGKLEGLITSDSILKALSFFQATVDQLKVSHALIKVKDYRIDDDLSELLKRLRDLNAVPITDKEGYPKGIITSYDTTEYFRTRAEDIMLAEDVETTLRDFIESFYKGSNDDVDEQKLNEAIEAIMTSGKDVEKKFQKALQQYLGQCSQGQTSIDKDVAKQVFERHLSQPSQIKKFSELTLYEYIQLFRKIWDHYQESFKGIDLAAIDNLLATARSTRNAIAHFREITPQQREHLKFCADFLDRHRPTISTLHIETGYAAGIGSPVTITIGNTVISNKVIGDQVAGLIKQIPDFWQSITASTQMDSDEPSELGPPAEELDPTDSRYAPLAVWLQNQESNKLSLSFEEIEAIIQDTLPTSARKHRNWWANDTVSHSQSQQWIEAGWRVSNVNISEERVIFSRVGERQIAYVNFFSALRPKLESIPNLSVKPSTNAQGRHWFTFEVSAENYPATVHVLSFARSSRLRLELYIDVNDRDRNKRIFDYLQAQHLDIEADFGAPLSWERLIGQRSARVAVYRENSSITDTPEHLEEMQTWLIETLPRFYKALAQRFQSALQATQAPSVN
;
A
#
# COMPACT_ATOMS: atom_id res chain seq x y z
N MET A 1 -12.54 -26.25 4.09
CA MET A 1 -11.96 -27.56 4.45
C MET A 1 -11.20 -27.38 5.75
N PRO A 2 -11.24 -28.33 6.69
CA PRO A 2 -10.46 -28.20 7.92
C PRO A 2 -8.97 -28.22 7.56
N PHE A 3 -8.23 -27.26 8.10
CA PHE A 3 -6.77 -27.27 8.02
C PHE A 3 -6.28 -28.29 9.04
N ILE A 4 -5.55 -29.31 8.59
CA ILE A 4 -4.98 -30.34 9.44
C ILE A 4 -3.51 -30.07 9.69
N ILE A 5 -3.03 -30.49 10.87
CA ILE A 5 -1.65 -30.28 11.31
C ILE A 5 -0.62 -30.91 10.37
N GLU A 6 -0.98 -32.00 9.70
CA GLU A 6 -0.12 -32.65 8.69
C GLU A 6 0.41 -31.68 7.62
N SER A 7 -0.38 -30.67 7.23
CA SER A 7 -0.01 -29.73 6.16
C SER A 7 1.16 -28.80 6.50
N ILE A 8 1.48 -28.64 7.78
CA ILE A 8 2.53 -27.75 8.27
C ILE A 8 3.71 -28.49 8.91
N LEU A 9 3.61 -29.82 9.05
CA LEU A 9 4.66 -30.60 9.69
C LEU A 9 5.88 -30.74 8.76
N PRO A 10 7.10 -30.39 9.19
CA PRO A 10 8.27 -30.50 8.33
C PRO A 10 8.57 -31.97 7.97
N GLN A 11 8.70 -32.27 6.68
CA GLN A 11 8.86 -33.65 6.19
C GLN A 11 10.20 -34.32 6.60
N SER A 12 11.21 -33.53 6.94
CA SER A 12 12.58 -34.01 7.23
C SER A 12 13.07 -33.66 8.64
N GLN A 13 12.17 -33.51 9.61
CA GLN A 13 12.54 -33.13 10.96
C GLN A 13 13.28 -34.25 11.71
N GLN A 14 14.47 -33.93 12.25
CA GLN A 14 15.17 -34.79 13.19
C GLN A 14 14.76 -34.39 14.62
N LEU A 15 14.15 -35.33 15.35
CA LEU A 15 13.69 -35.09 16.71
C LEU A 15 14.80 -35.40 17.70
N ILE A 16 15.14 -34.39 18.49
CA ILE A 16 16.04 -34.51 19.63
C ILE A 16 15.22 -34.28 20.88
N SER A 17 15.37 -35.20 21.85
CA SER A 17 14.60 -35.20 23.08
C SER A 17 15.49 -35.50 24.27
N VAL A 18 15.04 -35.06 25.45
CA VAL A 18 15.68 -35.31 26.74
C VAL A 18 14.70 -36.00 27.68
N LYS A 19 15.21 -36.72 28.68
CA LYS A 19 14.38 -37.37 29.69
C LYS A 19 14.11 -36.44 30.86
N VAL A 20 12.99 -36.69 31.56
CA VAL A 20 12.58 -35.90 32.74
C VAL A 20 13.65 -35.85 33.83
N ASP A 21 14.44 -36.91 33.99
CA ASP A 21 15.48 -37.04 35.03
C ASP A 21 16.87 -36.55 34.59
N ASP A 22 17.05 -36.15 33.33
CA ASP A 22 18.33 -35.67 32.82
C ASP A 22 18.71 -34.34 33.49
N ALA A 23 20.01 -34.02 33.51
CA ALA A 23 20.49 -32.73 33.98
C ALA A 23 20.09 -31.62 33.00
N VAL A 24 19.79 -30.42 33.50
CA VAL A 24 19.50 -29.26 32.65
C VAL A 24 20.69 -28.92 31.74
N GLN A 25 21.92 -29.16 32.20
CA GLN A 25 23.12 -28.99 31.39
C GLN A 25 23.04 -29.79 30.07
N THR A 26 22.58 -31.04 30.13
CA THR A 26 22.43 -31.88 28.93
C THR A 26 21.42 -31.29 27.94
N ALA A 27 20.32 -30.72 28.46
CA ALA A 27 19.34 -30.04 27.61
C ALA A 27 19.93 -28.79 26.95
N LEU A 28 20.71 -27.98 27.69
CA LEU A 28 21.39 -26.81 27.13
C LEU A 28 22.45 -27.19 26.09
N ASP A 29 23.22 -28.25 26.33
CA ASP A 29 24.23 -28.73 25.39
C ASP A 29 23.59 -29.11 24.05
N PHE A 30 22.48 -29.86 24.07
CA PHE A 30 21.71 -30.18 22.86
C PHE A 30 21.10 -28.94 22.21
N MET A 31 20.59 -27.98 22.99
CA MET A 31 20.06 -26.72 22.46
C MET A 31 21.14 -25.93 21.72
N ILE A 32 22.35 -25.85 22.27
CA ILE A 32 23.47 -25.12 21.67
C ILE A 32 24.03 -25.87 20.45
N GLU A 33 24.22 -27.18 20.54
CA GLU A 33 24.79 -27.99 19.46
C GLU A 33 23.92 -27.96 18.20
N HIS A 34 22.59 -27.96 18.37
CA HIS A 34 21.63 -28.03 17.28
C HIS A 34 20.93 -26.70 16.97
N ASP A 35 21.32 -25.61 17.63
CA ASP A 35 20.69 -24.28 17.52
C ASP A 35 19.16 -24.31 17.79
N PHE A 36 18.77 -25.06 18.82
CA PHE A 36 17.39 -25.20 19.24
C PHE A 36 17.06 -24.30 20.42
N SER A 37 15.89 -23.66 20.38
CA SER A 37 15.34 -22.89 21.51
C SER A 37 14.50 -23.74 22.48
N GLN A 38 14.19 -24.99 22.09
CA GLN A 38 13.36 -25.91 22.85
C GLN A 38 13.69 -27.37 22.51
N LEU A 39 13.41 -28.26 23.46
CA LEU A 39 13.50 -29.71 23.29
C LEU A 39 12.24 -30.40 23.79
N ILE A 40 11.92 -31.54 23.16
CA ILE A 40 10.86 -32.42 23.64
C ILE A 40 11.36 -33.16 24.87
N VAL A 41 10.55 -33.20 25.92
CA VAL A 41 10.82 -34.01 27.11
C VAL A 41 9.99 -35.28 27.05
N VAL A 42 10.65 -36.42 27.25
CA VAL A 42 10.03 -37.74 27.23
C VAL A 42 10.20 -38.49 28.55
N ASP A 43 9.30 -39.42 28.82
CA ASP A 43 9.41 -40.35 29.95
C ASP A 43 10.47 -41.46 29.68
N SER A 44 10.58 -42.41 30.61
CA SER A 44 11.48 -43.57 30.49
C SER A 44 11.11 -44.53 29.36
N GLN A 45 9.86 -44.48 28.87
CA GLN A 45 9.35 -45.26 27.75
C GLN A 45 9.47 -44.53 26.40
N GLY A 46 9.84 -43.23 26.41
CA GLY A 46 9.93 -42.39 25.22
C GLY A 46 8.64 -41.66 24.85
N LYS A 47 7.63 -41.66 25.72
CA LYS A 47 6.37 -40.92 25.50
C LYS A 47 6.50 -39.46 25.88
N LEU A 48 5.71 -38.61 25.24
CA LEU A 48 5.71 -37.17 25.48
C LEU A 48 5.33 -36.85 26.94
N GLU A 49 6.22 -36.16 27.64
CA GLU A 49 5.99 -35.62 28.99
C GLU A 49 5.82 -34.10 29.00
N GLY A 50 6.44 -33.40 28.04
CA GLY A 50 6.35 -31.95 27.93
C GLY A 50 7.39 -31.33 27.01
N LEU A 51 7.67 -30.05 27.25
CA LEU A 51 8.73 -29.28 26.62
C LEU A 51 9.67 -28.70 27.67
N ILE A 52 10.92 -28.47 27.27
CA ILE A 52 11.85 -27.62 28.01
C ILE A 52 12.37 -26.56 27.04
N THR A 53 12.44 -25.30 27.47
CA THR A 53 12.86 -24.17 26.64
C THR A 53 13.97 -23.39 27.34
N SER A 54 14.73 -22.60 26.58
CA SER A 54 15.74 -21.71 27.18
C SER A 54 15.12 -20.77 28.21
N ASP A 55 13.90 -20.26 27.95
CA ASP A 55 13.16 -19.40 28.89
C ASP A 55 12.70 -20.16 30.15
N SER A 56 12.25 -21.41 30.02
CA SER A 56 11.85 -22.21 31.19
C SER A 56 13.04 -22.54 32.09
N ILE A 57 14.20 -22.80 31.49
CA ILE A 57 15.46 -23.00 32.20
C ILE A 57 15.88 -21.71 32.93
N LEU A 58 15.86 -20.55 32.25
CA LEU A 58 16.21 -19.27 32.86
C LEU A 58 15.29 -18.92 34.03
N LYS A 59 13.99 -19.16 33.89
CA LYS A 59 13.02 -18.99 34.98
C LYS A 59 13.32 -19.91 36.15
N ALA A 60 13.60 -21.19 35.90
CA ALA A 60 13.96 -22.13 36.95
C ALA A 60 15.23 -21.70 37.69
N LEU A 61 16.29 -21.34 36.97
CA LEU A 61 17.53 -20.82 37.56
C LEU A 61 17.28 -19.58 38.42
N SER A 62 16.48 -18.63 37.91
CA SER A 62 16.15 -17.40 38.62
C SER A 62 15.32 -17.64 39.87
N PHE A 63 14.29 -18.51 39.81
CA PHE A 63 13.37 -18.73 40.93
C PHE A 63 13.96 -19.62 42.01
N PHE A 64 14.73 -20.63 41.63
CA PHE A 64 15.43 -21.50 42.58
C PHE A 64 16.74 -20.88 43.10
N GLN A 65 17.24 -19.81 42.46
CA GLN A 65 18.58 -19.25 42.73
C GLN A 65 19.66 -20.34 42.65
N ALA A 66 19.51 -21.24 41.69
CA ALA A 66 20.33 -22.42 41.51
C ALA A 66 21.23 -22.28 40.29
N THR A 67 22.25 -23.13 40.20
CA THR A 67 23.10 -23.28 39.01
C THR A 67 22.63 -24.44 38.14
N VAL A 68 23.10 -24.46 36.89
CA VAL A 68 22.63 -25.42 35.86
C VAL A 68 22.91 -26.88 36.24
N ASP A 69 24.02 -27.13 36.93
CA ASP A 69 24.45 -28.44 37.43
C ASP A 69 23.58 -28.97 38.59
N GLN A 70 22.83 -28.10 39.27
CA GLN A 70 21.95 -28.46 40.38
C GLN A 70 20.53 -28.81 39.93
N LEU A 71 20.15 -28.43 38.70
CA LEU A 71 18.80 -28.60 38.19
C LEU A 71 18.71 -29.81 37.24
N LYS A 72 17.63 -30.56 37.42
CA LYS A 72 17.12 -31.54 36.44
C LYS A 72 16.08 -30.94 35.50
N VAL A 73 15.91 -31.53 34.32
CA VAL A 73 14.91 -31.18 33.30
C VAL A 73 13.51 -31.06 33.91
N SER A 74 13.15 -31.95 34.85
CA SER A 74 11.88 -31.91 35.58
C SER A 74 11.56 -30.59 36.29
N HIS A 75 12.58 -29.84 36.75
CA HIS A 75 12.38 -28.55 37.44
C HIS A 75 12.02 -27.41 36.48
N ALA A 76 12.33 -27.55 35.19
CA ALA A 76 12.07 -26.57 34.14
C ALA A 76 11.06 -27.08 33.09
N LEU A 77 10.36 -28.17 33.39
CA LEU A 77 9.41 -28.83 32.50
C LEU A 77 8.14 -27.99 32.31
N ILE A 78 7.82 -27.70 31.06
CA ILE A 78 6.54 -27.13 30.65
C ILE A 78 5.62 -28.27 30.23
N LYS A 79 4.51 -28.45 30.93
CA LYS A 79 3.47 -29.39 30.53
C LYS A 79 2.72 -28.87 29.31
N VAL A 80 2.64 -29.72 28.30
CA VAL A 80 1.96 -29.42 27.03
C VAL A 80 0.91 -30.48 26.75
N LYS A 81 -0.10 -30.08 25.98
CA LYS A 81 -1.11 -31.00 25.48
C LYS A 81 -0.53 -31.80 24.32
N ASP A 82 -0.96 -33.05 24.18
CA ASP A 82 -0.72 -33.88 23.01
C ASP A 82 -1.57 -33.39 21.83
N TYR A 83 -0.93 -33.26 20.66
CA TYR A 83 -1.60 -32.95 19.40
C TYR A 83 -1.26 -34.05 18.39
N ARG A 84 -2.23 -34.40 17.56
CA ARG A 84 -2.10 -35.41 16.50
C ARG A 84 -2.14 -34.75 15.14
N ILE A 85 -1.60 -35.44 14.13
CA ILE A 85 -1.53 -34.93 12.75
C ILE A 85 -2.91 -34.62 12.14
N ASP A 86 -3.96 -35.31 12.62
CA ASP A 86 -5.34 -35.18 12.18
C ASP A 86 -6.17 -34.17 13.01
N ASP A 87 -5.57 -33.56 14.04
CA ASP A 87 -6.25 -32.54 14.84
C ASP A 87 -6.38 -31.21 14.07
N ASP A 88 -7.32 -30.37 14.52
CA ASP A 88 -7.59 -29.06 13.92
C ASP A 88 -6.43 -28.09 14.14
N LEU A 89 -5.92 -27.54 13.03
CA LEU A 89 -4.84 -26.56 13.03
C LEU A 89 -5.19 -25.31 13.85
N SER A 90 -6.46 -24.89 13.90
CA SER A 90 -6.85 -23.66 14.60
C SER A 90 -6.55 -23.70 16.10
N GLU A 91 -6.73 -24.87 16.71
CA GLU A 91 -6.43 -25.12 18.12
C GLU A 91 -4.92 -25.18 18.38
N LEU A 92 -4.14 -25.69 17.43
CA LEU A 92 -2.68 -25.66 17.50
C LEU A 92 -2.14 -24.23 17.39
N LEU A 93 -2.67 -23.40 16.48
CA LEU A 93 -2.24 -22.01 16.29
C LEU A 93 -2.44 -21.16 17.55
N LYS A 94 -3.58 -21.34 18.25
CA LYS A 94 -3.82 -20.69 19.54
C LYS A 94 -2.74 -21.03 20.56
N ARG A 95 -2.27 -22.29 20.56
CA ARG A 95 -1.27 -22.76 21.52
C ARG A 95 0.15 -22.34 21.18
N LEU A 96 0.47 -22.30 19.88
CA LEU A 96 1.75 -21.76 19.40
C LEU A 96 1.96 -20.30 19.83
N ARG A 97 0.91 -19.49 19.88
CA ARG A 97 0.99 -18.11 20.38
C ARG A 97 1.56 -18.01 21.80
N ASP A 98 1.26 -18.99 22.65
CA ASP A 98 1.65 -18.95 24.06
C ASP A 98 2.99 -19.67 24.32
N LEU A 99 3.30 -20.72 23.55
CA LEU A 99 4.45 -21.61 23.81
C LEU A 99 5.56 -21.55 22.74
N ASN A 100 5.32 -20.91 21.60
CA ASN A 100 6.17 -20.88 20.39
C ASN A 100 6.51 -22.23 19.75
N ALA A 101 6.23 -23.35 20.43
CA ALA A 101 6.42 -24.70 19.93
C ALA A 101 5.36 -25.66 20.49
N VAL A 102 4.93 -26.61 19.67
CA VAL A 102 3.93 -27.63 19.98
C VAL A 102 4.41 -29.00 19.48
N PRO A 103 4.60 -30.00 20.36
CA PRO A 103 4.94 -31.35 19.94
C PRO A 103 3.72 -32.06 19.33
N ILE A 104 3.98 -32.84 18.28
CA ILE A 104 2.99 -33.69 17.62
C ILE A 104 3.32 -35.14 17.94
N THR A 105 2.32 -35.92 18.32
CA THR A 105 2.44 -37.33 18.70
C THR A 105 1.61 -38.24 17.82
N ASP A 106 1.96 -39.52 17.80
CA ASP A 106 1.08 -40.56 17.27
C ASP A 106 -0.03 -40.97 18.26
N LYS A 107 -0.82 -41.98 17.90
CA LYS A 107 -1.91 -42.51 18.73
C LYS A 107 -1.43 -43.15 20.04
N GLU A 108 -0.16 -43.54 20.11
CA GLU A 108 0.44 -44.24 21.25
C GLU A 108 1.16 -43.27 22.21
N GLY A 109 1.26 -41.99 21.82
CA GLY A 109 1.86 -40.92 22.62
C GLY A 109 3.34 -40.68 22.33
N TYR A 110 3.88 -41.27 21.27
CA TYR A 110 5.27 -41.05 20.86
C TYR A 110 5.39 -39.79 20.00
N PRO A 111 6.36 -38.90 20.28
CA PRO A 111 6.61 -37.74 19.45
C PRO A 111 6.95 -38.13 17.99
N LYS A 112 6.25 -37.50 17.05
CA LYS A 112 6.48 -37.58 15.60
C LYS A 112 6.97 -36.29 14.99
N GLY A 113 6.81 -35.18 15.70
CA GLY A 113 7.11 -33.85 15.20
C GLY A 113 7.14 -32.81 16.29
N ILE A 114 7.70 -31.65 15.98
CA ILE A 114 7.48 -30.41 16.72
C ILE A 114 7.20 -29.31 15.69
N ILE A 115 6.16 -28.54 15.93
CA ILE A 115 5.79 -27.40 15.09
C ILE A 115 6.09 -26.14 15.87
N THR A 116 6.65 -25.14 15.21
CA THR A 116 7.00 -23.85 15.80
C THR A 116 6.25 -22.71 15.12
N SER A 117 6.29 -21.52 15.74
CA SER A 117 5.78 -20.30 15.11
C SER A 117 6.48 -20.01 13.77
N TYR A 118 7.76 -20.38 13.64
CA TYR A 118 8.51 -20.26 12.39
C TYR A 118 7.92 -21.14 11.29
N ASP A 119 7.64 -22.42 11.58
CA ASP A 119 7.07 -23.35 10.58
C ASP A 119 5.72 -22.86 10.06
N THR A 120 4.88 -22.34 10.96
CA THR A 120 3.60 -21.75 10.55
C THR A 120 3.80 -20.49 9.70
N THR A 121 4.77 -19.65 10.06
CA THR A 121 5.08 -18.43 9.31
C THR A 121 5.57 -18.79 7.90
N GLU A 122 6.50 -19.73 7.76
CA GLU A 122 7.01 -20.18 6.47
C GLU A 122 5.91 -20.83 5.61
N TYR A 123 5.02 -21.62 6.22
CA TYR A 123 3.87 -22.20 5.52
C TYR A 123 2.94 -21.12 4.95
N PHE A 124 2.51 -20.16 5.78
CA PHE A 124 1.62 -19.08 5.33
C PHE A 124 2.31 -18.13 4.35
N ARG A 125 3.59 -17.83 4.57
CA ARG A 125 4.41 -17.03 3.67
C ARG A 125 4.48 -17.66 2.28
N THR A 126 4.86 -18.93 2.20
CA THR A 126 4.96 -19.67 0.92
C THR A 126 3.63 -19.63 0.16
N ARG A 127 2.52 -19.81 0.88
CA ARG A 127 1.19 -19.80 0.28
C ARG A 127 0.75 -18.40 -0.17
N ALA A 128 1.11 -17.37 0.58
CA ALA A 128 0.89 -15.98 0.16
C ALA A 128 1.71 -15.66 -1.10
N GLU A 129 2.98 -16.06 -1.15
CA GLU A 129 3.84 -15.92 -2.34
C GLU A 129 3.19 -16.58 -3.57
N ASP A 130 2.61 -17.78 -3.43
CA ASP A 130 1.92 -18.48 -4.53
C ASP A 130 0.70 -17.69 -5.05
N ILE A 131 -0.11 -17.11 -4.16
CA ILE A 131 -1.25 -16.26 -4.52
C ILE A 131 -0.78 -15.00 -5.25
N MET A 132 0.26 -14.37 -4.72
CA MET A 132 0.86 -13.16 -5.27
C MET A 132 1.40 -13.39 -6.69
N LEU A 133 2.11 -14.49 -6.94
CA LEU A 133 2.59 -14.84 -8.28
C LEU A 133 1.45 -15.07 -9.28
N ALA A 134 0.34 -15.64 -8.81
CA ALA A 134 -0.85 -15.81 -9.65
C ALA A 134 -1.51 -14.47 -10.00
N GLU A 135 -1.57 -13.54 -9.04
CA GLU A 135 -2.07 -12.18 -9.24
C GLU A 135 -1.16 -11.36 -10.17
N ASP A 136 0.17 -11.54 -10.08
CA ASP A 136 1.14 -10.88 -10.96
C ASP A 136 0.92 -11.27 -12.43
N VAL A 137 0.63 -12.56 -12.70
CA VAL A 137 0.26 -13.02 -14.05
C VAL A 137 -1.03 -12.35 -14.53
N GLU A 138 -2.07 -12.32 -13.69
CA GLU A 138 -3.35 -11.68 -14.02
C GLU A 138 -3.19 -10.18 -14.30
N THR A 139 -2.47 -9.48 -13.42
CA THR A 139 -2.21 -8.04 -13.54
C THR A 139 -1.39 -7.72 -14.78
N THR A 140 -0.34 -8.50 -15.06
CA THR A 140 0.51 -8.26 -16.24
C THR A 140 -0.28 -8.46 -17.54
N LEU A 141 -1.12 -9.49 -17.63
CA LEU A 141 -2.02 -9.68 -18.77
C LEU A 141 -2.98 -8.50 -18.93
N ARG A 142 -3.50 -7.98 -17.82
CA ARG A 142 -4.35 -6.79 -17.81
C ARG A 142 -3.63 -5.59 -18.42
N ASP A 143 -2.37 -5.37 -18.06
CA ASP A 143 -1.59 -4.24 -18.60
C ASP A 143 -1.36 -4.34 -20.11
N PHE A 144 -1.10 -5.55 -20.63
CA PHE A 144 -1.02 -5.76 -22.09
C PHE A 144 -2.32 -5.39 -22.81
N ILE A 145 -3.45 -5.78 -22.22
CA ILE A 145 -4.78 -5.50 -22.77
C ILE A 145 -5.08 -3.99 -22.69
N GLU A 146 -4.92 -3.37 -21.52
CA GLU A 146 -5.14 -1.93 -21.35
C GLU A 146 -4.26 -1.12 -22.29
N SER A 147 -2.96 -1.44 -22.38
CA SER A 147 -2.01 -0.75 -23.26
C SER A 147 -2.38 -0.86 -24.74
N PHE A 148 -2.98 -1.97 -25.17
CA PHE A 148 -3.43 -2.13 -26.56
C PHE A 148 -4.66 -1.28 -26.87
N TYR A 149 -5.59 -1.18 -25.92
CA TYR A 149 -6.83 -0.40 -26.08
C TYR A 149 -6.68 1.08 -25.70
N LYS A 150 -5.46 1.57 -25.44
CA LYS A 150 -5.23 3.00 -25.22
C LYS A 150 -5.59 3.82 -26.46
N GLY A 151 -6.39 4.86 -26.25
CA GLY A 151 -6.74 5.87 -27.23
C GLY A 151 -5.65 6.95 -27.37
N SER A 152 -5.91 7.91 -28.25
CA SER A 152 -4.99 9.03 -28.57
C SER A 152 -4.71 10.00 -27.41
N ASN A 153 -5.50 9.94 -26.34
CA ASN A 153 -5.34 10.79 -25.15
C ASN A 153 -4.70 10.05 -23.95
N ASP A 154 -4.09 8.88 -24.16
CA ASP A 154 -3.55 7.98 -23.11
C ASP A 154 -4.62 7.34 -22.19
N ASP A 155 -5.90 7.66 -22.39
CA ASP A 155 -7.06 6.97 -21.79
C ASP A 155 -7.44 5.71 -22.56
N VAL A 156 -7.93 4.68 -21.86
CA VAL A 156 -8.40 3.42 -22.47
C VAL A 156 -9.70 3.67 -23.25
N ASP A 157 -9.75 3.22 -24.50
CA ASP A 157 -10.94 3.20 -25.34
C ASP A 157 -11.91 2.12 -24.81
N GLU A 158 -12.70 2.51 -23.81
CA GLU A 158 -13.65 1.62 -23.12
C GLU A 158 -14.65 0.97 -24.09
N GLN A 159 -15.01 1.67 -25.18
CA GLN A 159 -15.95 1.13 -26.16
C GLN A 159 -15.33 -0.08 -26.88
N LYS A 160 -14.13 0.07 -27.44
CA LYS A 160 -13.44 -1.04 -28.13
C LYS A 160 -13.09 -2.19 -27.19
N LEU A 161 -12.70 -1.87 -25.95
CA LEU A 161 -12.42 -2.88 -24.94
C LEU A 161 -13.69 -3.67 -24.59
N ASN A 162 -14.82 -3.00 -24.37
CA ASN A 162 -16.09 -3.66 -24.08
C ASN A 162 -16.59 -4.53 -25.26
N GLU A 163 -16.42 -4.08 -26.51
CA GLU A 163 -16.70 -4.90 -27.71
C GLU A 163 -15.83 -6.16 -27.76
N ALA A 164 -14.55 -6.05 -27.39
CA ALA A 164 -13.63 -7.20 -27.33
C ALA A 164 -14.00 -8.20 -26.22
N ILE A 165 -14.41 -7.69 -25.04
CA ILE A 165 -14.95 -8.45 -23.90
C ILE A 165 -16.20 -9.21 -24.33
N GLU A 166 -17.18 -8.53 -24.93
CA GLU A 166 -18.40 -9.17 -25.41
C GLU A 166 -18.09 -10.30 -26.41
N ALA A 167 -17.13 -10.06 -27.31
CA ALA A 167 -16.71 -11.05 -28.30
C ALA A 167 -15.94 -12.26 -27.72
N ILE A 168 -15.53 -12.25 -26.44
CA ILE A 168 -14.96 -13.43 -25.75
C ILE A 168 -15.93 -14.06 -24.73
N MET A 169 -16.95 -13.33 -24.28
CA MET A 169 -17.95 -13.87 -23.36
C MET A 169 -18.79 -14.93 -24.08
N THR A 170 -18.40 -16.19 -23.93
CA THR A 170 -19.03 -17.39 -24.50
C THR A 170 -20.39 -17.76 -23.88
N SER A 171 -20.99 -16.87 -23.07
CA SER A 171 -22.26 -17.14 -22.39
C SER A 171 -23.40 -17.48 -23.36
N GLY A 172 -23.42 -16.88 -24.55
CA GLY A 172 -24.37 -17.23 -25.61
C GLY A 172 -24.07 -18.57 -26.30
N LYS A 173 -22.82 -18.80 -26.72
CA LYS A 173 -22.44 -19.94 -27.57
C LYS A 173 -22.50 -21.30 -26.86
N ASP A 174 -22.16 -21.37 -25.58
CA ASP A 174 -22.21 -22.64 -24.84
C ASP A 174 -23.65 -23.06 -24.49
N VAL A 175 -24.52 -22.08 -24.20
CA VAL A 175 -25.95 -22.33 -24.00
C VAL A 175 -26.62 -22.67 -25.33
N GLU A 176 -26.25 -22.00 -26.43
CA GLU A 176 -26.69 -22.32 -27.79
C GLU A 176 -26.33 -23.76 -28.17
N LYS A 177 -25.08 -24.20 -27.92
CA LYS A 177 -24.66 -25.60 -28.16
C LYS A 177 -25.45 -26.61 -27.33
N LYS A 178 -25.67 -26.32 -26.04
CA LYS A 178 -26.50 -27.19 -25.17
C LYS A 178 -27.94 -27.24 -25.65
N PHE A 179 -28.50 -26.12 -26.10
CA PHE A 179 -29.84 -26.01 -26.68
C PHE A 179 -29.97 -26.83 -27.98
N GLN A 180 -29.03 -26.66 -28.92
CA GLN A 180 -29.00 -27.46 -30.16
C GLN A 180 -28.91 -28.97 -29.88
N LYS A 181 -28.10 -29.37 -28.89
CA LYS A 181 -27.97 -30.77 -28.47
C LYS A 181 -29.25 -31.30 -27.83
N ALA A 182 -29.93 -30.52 -27.00
CA ALA A 182 -31.21 -30.89 -26.39
C ALA A 182 -32.31 -31.07 -27.45
N LEU A 183 -32.39 -30.16 -28.44
CA LEU A 183 -33.28 -30.27 -29.58
C LEU A 183 -32.99 -31.51 -30.44
N GLN A 184 -31.71 -31.84 -30.68
CA GLN A 184 -31.33 -33.04 -31.43
C GLN A 184 -31.80 -34.31 -30.73
N GLN A 185 -31.65 -34.33 -29.40
CA GLN A 185 -32.07 -35.45 -28.57
C GLN A 185 -33.61 -35.60 -28.54
N TYR A 186 -34.34 -34.48 -28.45
CA TYR A 186 -35.80 -34.48 -28.51
C TYR A 186 -36.32 -35.00 -29.86
N LEU A 187 -35.80 -34.49 -30.98
CA LEU A 187 -36.20 -34.91 -32.32
C LEU A 187 -35.86 -36.38 -32.61
N GLY A 188 -34.72 -36.87 -32.08
CA GLY A 188 -34.34 -38.27 -32.16
C GLY A 188 -35.24 -39.22 -31.37
N GLN A 189 -35.92 -38.75 -30.31
CA GLN A 189 -36.92 -39.53 -29.59
C GLN A 189 -38.30 -39.48 -30.27
N CYS A 190 -38.59 -38.43 -31.03
CA CYS A 190 -39.90 -38.23 -31.68
C CYS A 190 -39.98 -38.81 -33.11
N SER A 191 -38.87 -39.09 -33.80
CA SER A 191 -38.89 -39.52 -35.21
C SER A 191 -37.91 -40.65 -35.52
N GLN A 192 -38.39 -41.76 -36.10
CA GLN A 192 -37.58 -42.91 -36.57
C GLN A 192 -36.87 -42.64 -37.92
N GLY A 193 -36.50 -41.39 -38.22
CA GLY A 193 -35.87 -41.08 -39.49
C GLY A 193 -35.58 -39.60 -39.65
N GLN A 194 -34.29 -39.28 -39.61
CA GLN A 194 -33.64 -37.98 -39.87
C GLN A 194 -33.46 -37.04 -38.66
N THR A 195 -32.33 -37.23 -37.99
CA THR A 195 -31.81 -36.49 -36.83
C THR A 195 -30.94 -35.28 -37.21
N SER A 196 -31.24 -34.59 -38.31
CA SER A 196 -30.46 -33.41 -38.71
C SER A 196 -31.24 -32.14 -38.43
N ILE A 197 -30.72 -31.32 -37.53
CA ILE A 197 -31.24 -29.98 -37.25
C ILE A 197 -30.66 -28.99 -38.24
N ASP A 198 -31.52 -28.16 -38.81
CA ASP A 198 -31.11 -26.94 -39.49
C ASP A 198 -30.53 -25.96 -38.46
N LYS A 199 -29.21 -25.77 -38.53
CA LYS A 199 -28.46 -24.98 -37.57
C LYS A 199 -28.83 -23.50 -37.61
N ASP A 200 -29.21 -22.98 -38.77
CA ASP A 200 -29.55 -21.57 -38.93
C ASP A 200 -30.92 -21.27 -38.32
N VAL A 201 -31.88 -22.18 -38.48
CA VAL A 201 -33.20 -22.08 -37.85
C VAL A 201 -33.08 -22.23 -36.33
N ALA A 202 -32.29 -23.19 -35.84
CA ALA A 202 -32.07 -23.38 -34.41
C ALA A 202 -31.43 -22.15 -33.75
N LYS A 203 -30.49 -21.50 -34.44
CA LYS A 203 -29.86 -20.26 -33.98
C LYS A 203 -30.87 -19.11 -33.89
N GLN A 204 -31.71 -18.91 -34.90
CA GLN A 204 -32.76 -17.87 -34.88
C GLN A 204 -33.76 -18.04 -33.73
N VAL A 205 -34.14 -19.30 -33.42
CA VAL A 205 -35.04 -19.60 -32.29
C VAL A 205 -34.36 -19.34 -30.95
N PHE A 206 -33.08 -19.70 -30.82
CA PHE A 206 -32.28 -19.42 -29.63
C PHE A 206 -32.18 -17.91 -29.38
N GLU A 207 -31.83 -17.12 -30.39
CA GLU A 207 -31.74 -15.66 -30.30
C GLU A 207 -33.07 -15.04 -29.91
N ARG A 208 -34.19 -15.51 -30.48
CA ARG A 208 -35.52 -14.94 -30.21
C ARG A 208 -36.09 -15.24 -28.82
N HIS A 209 -35.78 -16.41 -28.24
CA HIS A 209 -36.50 -16.89 -27.05
C HIS A 209 -35.61 -17.20 -25.84
N LEU A 210 -34.31 -17.39 -26.04
CA LEU A 210 -33.40 -17.88 -25.00
C LEU A 210 -32.15 -17.02 -24.82
N SER A 211 -31.84 -16.12 -25.76
CA SER A 211 -30.77 -15.16 -25.56
C SER A 211 -31.21 -14.15 -24.49
N GLN A 212 -30.55 -14.20 -23.34
CA GLN A 212 -30.59 -13.10 -22.39
C GLN A 212 -29.43 -12.18 -22.73
N PRO A 213 -29.61 -10.84 -22.73
CA PRO A 213 -28.50 -9.92 -22.78
C PRO A 213 -27.62 -10.24 -21.57
N SER A 214 -26.46 -10.83 -21.83
CA SER A 214 -25.49 -11.10 -20.76
C SER A 214 -25.02 -9.74 -20.27
N GLN A 215 -25.19 -9.46 -18.98
CA GLN A 215 -24.66 -8.24 -18.40
C GLN A 215 -23.16 -8.23 -18.67
N ILE A 216 -22.69 -7.26 -19.46
CA ILE A 216 -21.27 -7.16 -19.83
C ILE A 216 -20.49 -7.02 -18.53
N LYS A 217 -19.64 -8.01 -18.23
CA LYS A 217 -18.77 -7.95 -17.06
C LYS A 217 -17.86 -6.74 -17.21
N LYS A 218 -17.62 -6.02 -16.12
CA LYS A 218 -16.58 -4.99 -16.13
C LYS A 218 -15.23 -5.66 -16.37
N PHE A 219 -14.30 -4.93 -16.99
CA PHE A 219 -12.96 -5.45 -17.26
C PHE A 219 -12.26 -5.96 -15.99
N SER A 220 -12.45 -5.31 -14.85
CA SER A 220 -11.93 -5.73 -13.54
C SER A 220 -12.55 -7.02 -12.98
N GLU A 221 -13.69 -7.44 -13.50
CA GLU A 221 -14.45 -8.62 -13.03
C GLU A 221 -14.18 -9.87 -13.88
N LEU A 222 -13.25 -9.77 -14.84
CA LEU A 222 -12.88 -10.89 -15.69
C LEU A 222 -12.03 -11.91 -14.93
N THR A 223 -12.21 -13.18 -15.29
CA THR A 223 -11.40 -14.29 -14.82
C THR A 223 -10.06 -14.35 -15.57
N LEU A 224 -9.04 -14.98 -15.00
CA LEU A 224 -7.77 -15.25 -15.70
C LEU A 224 -7.97 -15.93 -17.06
N TYR A 225 -8.95 -16.81 -17.18
CA TYR A 225 -9.25 -17.41 -18.48
C TYR A 225 -9.73 -16.39 -19.51
N GLU A 226 -10.60 -15.47 -19.11
CA GLU A 226 -11.12 -14.40 -19.96
C GLU A 226 -9.99 -13.41 -20.33
N TYR A 227 -9.10 -13.04 -19.39
CA TYR A 227 -7.90 -12.26 -19.70
C TYR A 227 -6.98 -12.97 -20.70
N ILE A 228 -6.75 -14.28 -20.55
CA ILE A 228 -5.97 -15.06 -21.54
C ILE A 228 -6.66 -15.02 -22.92
N GLN A 229 -8.00 -15.10 -23.00
CA GLN A 229 -8.69 -15.00 -24.28
C GLN A 229 -8.59 -13.61 -24.93
N LEU A 230 -8.64 -12.53 -24.14
CA LEU A 230 -8.40 -11.18 -24.65
C LEU A 230 -6.96 -11.02 -25.13
N PHE A 231 -5.99 -11.50 -24.34
CA PHE A 231 -4.58 -11.45 -24.69
C PHE A 231 -4.28 -12.16 -26.02
N ARG A 232 -4.93 -13.31 -26.29
CA ARG A 232 -4.84 -14.00 -27.58
C ARG A 232 -5.28 -13.15 -28.76
N LYS A 233 -6.34 -12.34 -28.60
CA LYS A 233 -6.85 -11.49 -29.68
C LYS A 233 -5.91 -10.33 -30.05
N ILE A 234 -5.09 -9.91 -29.09
CA ILE A 234 -4.13 -8.81 -29.26
C ILE A 234 -2.70 -9.34 -29.47
N TRP A 235 -2.52 -10.66 -29.56
CA TRP A 235 -1.21 -11.30 -29.65
C TRP A 235 -0.39 -10.82 -30.85
N ASP A 236 -1.01 -10.70 -32.02
CA ASP A 236 -0.34 -10.29 -33.26
C ASP A 236 0.35 -8.93 -33.13
N HIS A 237 -0.15 -8.06 -32.23
CA HIS A 237 0.48 -6.77 -31.94
C HIS A 237 1.77 -6.91 -31.12
N TYR A 238 1.82 -7.87 -30.20
CA TYR A 238 2.93 -8.04 -29.26
C TYR A 238 3.93 -9.13 -29.64
N GLN A 239 3.64 -9.96 -30.65
CA GLN A 239 4.46 -11.11 -31.04
C GLN A 239 5.96 -10.78 -31.20
N GLU A 240 6.29 -9.64 -31.83
CA GLU A 240 7.67 -9.18 -32.02
C GLU A 240 8.36 -8.85 -30.68
N SER A 241 7.60 -8.32 -29.71
CA SER A 241 8.12 -8.02 -28.37
C SER A 241 8.56 -9.29 -27.64
N PHE A 242 7.89 -10.42 -27.89
CA PHE A 242 8.23 -11.73 -27.34
C PHE A 242 9.33 -12.47 -28.12
N LYS A 243 10.14 -11.76 -28.91
CA LYS A 243 11.32 -12.30 -29.63
C LYS A 243 10.99 -13.50 -30.53
N GLY A 244 9.81 -13.50 -31.15
CA GLY A 244 9.40 -14.51 -32.12
C GLY A 244 8.95 -15.85 -31.52
N ILE A 245 8.56 -15.90 -30.24
CA ILE A 245 7.93 -17.09 -29.65
C ILE A 245 6.51 -17.26 -30.22
N ASP A 246 6.12 -18.48 -30.54
CA ASP A 246 4.79 -18.78 -31.09
C ASP A 246 3.69 -18.67 -30.03
N LEU A 247 2.49 -18.24 -30.45
CA LEU A 247 1.30 -18.18 -29.59
C LEU A 247 1.01 -19.52 -28.87
N ALA A 248 1.26 -20.65 -29.54
CA ALA A 248 1.05 -21.98 -28.97
C ALA A 248 1.94 -22.25 -27.74
N ALA A 249 3.17 -21.74 -27.73
CA ALA A 249 4.09 -21.89 -26.59
C ALA A 249 3.65 -21.03 -25.40
N ILE A 250 3.23 -19.79 -25.68
CA ILE A 250 2.67 -18.88 -24.66
C ILE A 250 1.36 -19.42 -24.09
N ASP A 251 0.51 -20.00 -24.95
CA ASP A 251 -0.73 -20.62 -24.50
C ASP A 251 -0.50 -21.79 -23.55
N ASN A 252 0.53 -22.61 -23.80
CA ASN A 252 0.90 -23.69 -22.89
C ASN A 252 1.37 -23.13 -21.53
N LEU A 253 2.19 -22.08 -21.54
CA LEU A 253 2.67 -21.40 -20.35
C LEU A 253 1.50 -20.83 -19.52
N LEU A 254 0.62 -20.05 -20.16
CA LEU A 254 -0.55 -19.44 -19.53
C LEU A 254 -1.59 -20.47 -19.06
N ALA A 255 -1.78 -21.56 -19.80
CA ALA A 255 -2.66 -22.66 -19.40
C ALA A 255 -2.15 -23.37 -18.14
N THR A 256 -0.83 -23.57 -18.03
CA THR A 256 -0.19 -24.14 -16.86
C THR A 256 -0.33 -23.20 -15.66
N ALA A 257 -0.03 -21.90 -15.83
CA ALA A 257 -0.21 -20.89 -14.79
C ALA A 257 -1.67 -20.83 -14.30
N ARG A 258 -2.64 -20.87 -15.22
CA ARG A 258 -4.08 -20.91 -14.89
C ARG A 258 -4.45 -22.16 -14.08
N SER A 259 -3.91 -23.32 -14.44
CA SER A 259 -4.14 -24.56 -13.70
C SER A 259 -3.61 -24.47 -12.27
N THR A 260 -2.37 -23.98 -12.11
CA THR A 260 -1.75 -23.74 -10.80
C THR A 260 -2.55 -22.73 -9.98
N ARG A 261 -2.93 -21.59 -10.56
CA ARG A 261 -3.79 -20.59 -9.92
C ARG A 261 -5.12 -21.17 -9.46
N ASN A 262 -5.75 -22.03 -10.27
CA ASN A 262 -7.00 -22.68 -9.89
C ASN A 262 -6.79 -23.66 -8.72
N ALA A 263 -5.66 -24.37 -8.68
CA ALA A 263 -5.31 -25.19 -7.53
C ALA A 263 -5.18 -24.33 -6.26
N ILE A 264 -4.49 -23.19 -6.35
CA ILE A 264 -4.34 -22.22 -5.24
C ILE A 264 -5.70 -21.69 -4.78
N ALA A 265 -6.56 -21.23 -5.71
CA ALA A 265 -7.90 -20.71 -5.41
C ALA A 265 -8.84 -21.77 -4.78
N HIS A 266 -8.66 -23.05 -5.14
CA HIS A 266 -9.36 -24.18 -4.53
C HIS A 266 -8.66 -24.71 -3.28
N PHE A 267 -7.70 -23.96 -2.76
CA PHE A 267 -6.91 -24.26 -1.57
C PHE A 267 -6.12 -25.57 -1.63
N ARG A 268 -5.79 -26.08 -2.82
CA ARG A 268 -4.98 -27.29 -3.00
C ARG A 268 -3.49 -26.99 -2.81
N GLU A 269 -2.72 -28.02 -2.46
CA GLU A 269 -1.26 -27.92 -2.46
C GLU A 269 -0.73 -27.88 -3.89
N ILE A 270 0.31 -27.08 -4.12
CA ILE A 270 1.03 -27.02 -5.38
C ILE A 270 2.42 -27.63 -5.23
N THR A 271 2.88 -28.31 -6.27
CA THR A 271 4.22 -28.91 -6.27
C THR A 271 5.31 -27.84 -6.46
N PRO A 272 6.56 -28.10 -6.03
CA PRO A 272 7.68 -27.20 -6.29
C PRO A 272 7.83 -26.84 -7.79
N GLN A 273 7.58 -27.81 -8.69
CA GLN A 273 7.60 -27.59 -10.13
C GLN A 273 6.48 -26.66 -10.60
N GLN A 274 5.26 -26.79 -10.06
CA GLN A 274 4.14 -25.90 -10.38
C GLN A 274 4.42 -24.47 -9.92
N ARG A 275 5.05 -24.30 -8.75
CA ARG A 275 5.49 -23.00 -8.23
C ARG A 275 6.55 -22.39 -9.13
N GLU A 276 7.56 -23.17 -9.53
CA GLU A 276 8.61 -22.70 -10.45
C GLU A 276 8.04 -22.28 -11.81
N HIS A 277 7.10 -23.05 -12.37
CA HIS A 277 6.41 -22.67 -13.60
C HIS A 277 5.60 -21.38 -13.46
N LEU A 278 4.88 -21.20 -12.33
CA LEU A 278 4.11 -19.99 -12.08
C LEU A 278 5.02 -18.77 -11.95
N LYS A 279 6.11 -18.90 -11.19
CA LYS A 279 7.14 -17.87 -11.04
C LYS A 279 7.76 -17.51 -12.39
N PHE A 280 8.18 -18.52 -13.16
CA PHE A 280 8.74 -18.30 -14.50
C PHE A 280 7.74 -17.58 -15.41
N CYS A 281 6.45 -17.93 -15.35
CA CYS A 281 5.41 -17.27 -16.12
C CYS A 281 5.28 -15.80 -15.75
N ALA A 282 5.21 -15.47 -14.45
CA ALA A 282 5.14 -14.11 -13.96
C ALA A 282 6.37 -13.29 -14.41
N ASP A 283 7.58 -13.78 -14.13
CA ASP A 283 8.84 -13.13 -14.49
C ASP A 283 9.01 -12.97 -16.01
N PHE A 284 8.50 -13.92 -16.79
CA PHE A 284 8.57 -13.88 -18.25
C PHE A 284 7.63 -12.83 -18.84
N LEU A 285 6.38 -12.76 -18.37
CA LEU A 285 5.43 -11.75 -18.83
C LEU A 285 5.87 -10.34 -18.43
N ASP A 286 6.35 -10.17 -17.20
CA ASP A 286 6.78 -8.86 -16.69
C ASP A 286 7.96 -8.28 -17.49
N ARG A 287 8.92 -9.12 -17.89
CA ARG A 287 10.04 -8.71 -18.76
C ARG A 287 9.62 -8.20 -20.14
N HIS A 288 8.42 -8.55 -20.61
CA HIS A 288 7.90 -8.14 -21.90
C HIS A 288 6.76 -7.12 -21.77
N ARG A 289 6.49 -6.66 -20.55
CA ARG A 289 5.38 -5.76 -20.24
C ARG A 289 5.53 -4.44 -21.01
N PRO A 290 4.47 -3.93 -21.63
CA PRO A 290 4.56 -2.73 -22.47
C PRO A 290 4.80 -1.50 -21.60
N THR A 291 5.73 -0.65 -22.03
CA THR A 291 6.04 0.61 -21.35
C THR A 291 4.85 1.55 -21.51
N ILE A 292 4.15 1.87 -20.42
CA ILE A 292 3.13 2.93 -20.41
C ILE A 292 3.85 4.26 -20.65
N SER A 293 3.83 4.73 -21.90
CA SER A 293 4.35 6.04 -22.27
C SER A 293 3.52 7.13 -21.61
N THR A 294 4.08 7.79 -20.59
CA THR A 294 3.64 9.14 -20.20
C THR A 294 4.79 10.11 -20.46
N LEU A 295 4.42 11.31 -20.92
CA LEU A 295 5.29 12.41 -21.35
C LEU A 295 6.61 12.51 -20.56
N HIS A 296 7.74 12.41 -21.25
CA HIS A 296 9.07 12.70 -20.69
C HIS A 296 9.40 14.18 -20.90
N ILE A 297 9.60 14.92 -19.81
CA ILE A 297 10.45 16.11 -19.78
C ILE A 297 11.69 15.70 -18.98
N GLU A 298 12.75 15.27 -19.66
CA GLU A 298 14.05 15.09 -19.03
C GLU A 298 14.68 16.46 -18.79
N THR A 299 14.65 16.94 -17.55
CA THR A 299 15.64 17.91 -17.07
C THR A 299 16.80 17.11 -16.48
N GLY A 300 17.71 16.68 -17.36
CA GLY A 300 18.88 15.90 -16.95
C GLY A 300 19.88 16.74 -16.17
N TYR A 301 20.06 16.45 -14.89
CA TYR A 301 21.32 16.70 -14.18
C TYR A 301 22.20 15.45 -14.33
N ALA A 302 23.16 15.49 -15.27
CA ALA A 302 24.22 14.51 -15.36
C ALA A 302 25.52 15.09 -14.77
N ALA A 303 25.98 14.51 -13.67
CA ALA A 303 27.30 14.80 -13.11
C ALA A 303 28.39 14.16 -14.01
N GLY A 304 29.29 14.99 -14.54
CA GLY A 304 30.66 14.59 -14.86
C GLY A 304 31.02 14.32 -16.34
N ILE A 305 31.55 15.35 -16.99
CA ILE A 305 32.64 15.37 -17.99
C ILE A 305 32.43 14.56 -19.30
N GLY A 306 32.02 15.29 -20.33
CA GLY A 306 32.54 15.12 -21.70
C GLY A 306 32.02 13.96 -22.53
N SER A 307 30.73 13.96 -22.88
CA SER A 307 30.23 13.20 -24.04
C SER A 307 29.05 13.94 -24.70
N PRO A 308 28.90 13.87 -26.03
CA PRO A 308 27.92 14.66 -26.76
C PRO A 308 26.49 14.18 -26.47
N VAL A 309 25.63 15.13 -26.09
CA VAL A 309 24.18 14.92 -25.93
C VAL A 309 23.58 14.63 -27.31
N THR A 310 22.90 13.51 -27.43
CA THR A 310 22.13 13.13 -28.62
C THR A 310 20.66 13.31 -28.30
N ILE A 311 20.00 14.26 -28.98
CA ILE A 311 18.56 14.49 -28.82
C ILE A 311 17.85 13.70 -29.91
N THR A 312 16.96 12.79 -29.51
CA THR A 312 16.13 11.99 -30.42
C THR A 312 14.69 12.47 -30.32
N ILE A 313 14.13 12.94 -31.44
CA ILE A 313 12.70 13.29 -31.55
C ILE A 313 12.09 12.31 -32.55
N GLY A 314 11.33 11.32 -32.06
CA GLY A 314 10.87 10.20 -32.89
C GLY A 314 12.05 9.44 -33.53
N ASN A 315 12.00 9.16 -34.84
CA ASN A 315 13.05 8.43 -35.56
C ASN A 315 14.19 9.32 -36.13
N THR A 316 14.40 10.56 -35.68
CA THR A 316 15.45 11.44 -36.21
C THR A 316 16.40 11.96 -35.12
N VAL A 317 17.70 11.92 -35.42
CA VAL A 317 18.82 12.30 -34.52
C VAL A 317 19.53 13.54 -35.08
N ILE A 318 19.72 14.58 -34.25
CA ILE A 318 20.54 15.76 -34.57
C ILE A 318 21.74 15.83 -33.60
N SER A 319 22.95 16.04 -34.14
CA SER A 319 24.19 16.20 -33.36
C SER A 319 24.94 17.47 -33.79
N ASN A 320 25.47 18.24 -32.83
CA ASN A 320 26.26 19.45 -33.11
C ASN A 320 27.61 19.44 -32.37
N LYS A 321 28.66 19.96 -33.01
CA LYS A 321 30.08 19.72 -32.69
C LYS A 321 30.83 21.05 -32.44
N VAL A 322 31.78 21.04 -31.47
CA VAL A 322 32.92 22.01 -31.26
C VAL A 322 32.50 23.32 -30.53
N ILE A 323 33.16 23.84 -29.47
CA ILE A 323 34.57 24.22 -29.26
C ILE A 323 34.94 24.10 -27.77
N GLY A 324 36.03 23.36 -27.48
CA GLY A 324 36.78 23.45 -26.22
C GLY A 324 37.95 24.40 -26.38
N ASP A 325 38.19 25.26 -25.38
CA ASP A 325 39.52 25.74 -24.93
C ASP A 325 39.47 26.88 -23.90
N GLN A 326 38.30 27.40 -23.49
CA GLN A 326 38.23 28.51 -22.52
C GLN A 326 37.96 28.14 -21.05
N VAL A 327 37.72 26.87 -20.70
CA VAL A 327 37.32 26.49 -19.33
C VAL A 327 38.51 26.12 -18.42
N ALA A 328 39.68 25.85 -18.99
CA ALA A 328 40.88 25.47 -18.21
C ALA A 328 41.46 26.61 -17.35
N GLY A 329 41.04 27.87 -17.56
CA GLY A 329 41.50 29.03 -16.80
C GLY A 329 40.73 29.28 -15.50
N LEU A 330 39.47 28.84 -15.38
CA LEU A 330 38.63 29.13 -14.21
C LEU A 330 38.81 28.16 -13.03
N ILE A 331 39.38 26.97 -13.27
CA ILE A 331 39.45 25.89 -12.26
C ILE A 331 40.63 26.09 -11.26
N LYS A 332 41.48 27.12 -11.44
CA LYS A 332 42.61 27.40 -10.54
C LYS A 332 42.34 28.41 -9.43
N GLN A 333 41.13 28.93 -9.29
CA GLN A 333 40.77 29.81 -8.18
C GLN A 333 39.48 29.29 -7.53
N ILE A 334 39.61 28.66 -6.36
CA ILE A 334 38.69 28.66 -5.19
C ILE A 334 38.99 27.39 -4.37
N PRO A 335 39.74 27.51 -3.26
CA PRO A 335 39.90 26.45 -2.25
C PRO A 335 38.75 26.34 -1.21
N ASP A 336 37.65 27.07 -1.34
CA ASP A 336 36.63 27.19 -0.27
C ASP A 336 35.36 26.33 -0.46
N PHE A 337 35.29 25.52 -1.53
CA PHE A 337 34.08 24.77 -1.88
C PHE A 337 33.72 23.63 -0.91
N TRP A 338 34.69 23.10 -0.14
CA TRP A 338 34.44 21.98 0.79
C TRP A 338 34.01 22.40 2.19
N GLN A 339 34.07 23.70 2.54
CA GLN A 339 33.52 24.21 3.81
C GLN A 339 32.06 24.69 3.70
N SER A 340 31.54 24.96 2.50
CA SER A 340 30.14 25.37 2.32
C SER A 340 29.14 24.20 2.32
N ILE A 341 29.58 22.96 2.10
CA ILE A 341 28.68 21.79 1.99
C ILE A 341 28.16 21.32 3.36
N THR A 342 28.81 21.69 4.47
CA THR A 342 28.32 21.37 5.83
C THR A 342 27.47 22.50 6.46
N ALA A 343 27.34 23.65 5.81
CA ALA A 343 26.59 24.80 6.32
C ALA A 343 25.26 25.07 5.58
N SER A 344 24.93 24.34 4.51
CA SER A 344 23.74 24.59 3.68
C SER A 344 22.75 23.41 3.70
N THR A 345 22.23 23.07 4.89
CA THR A 345 20.96 22.34 5.05
C THR A 345 19.90 23.28 5.62
N GLN A 346 19.68 24.40 4.94
CA GLN A 346 18.52 25.27 5.15
C GLN A 346 17.96 25.61 3.76
N MET A 347 17.03 24.76 3.30
CA MET A 347 16.11 25.13 2.23
C MET A 347 15.05 26.06 2.85
N ASP A 348 15.29 27.36 2.77
CA ASP A 348 14.22 28.35 2.82
C ASP A 348 13.62 28.46 1.43
N SER A 349 12.43 27.89 1.26
CA SER A 349 11.59 28.11 0.10
C SER A 349 10.88 29.46 0.26
N ASP A 350 11.47 30.52 -0.31
CA ASP A 350 10.96 31.89 -0.31
C ASP A 350 10.10 32.23 -1.56
N GLU A 351 9.51 31.22 -2.22
CA GLU A 351 8.48 31.47 -3.23
C GLU A 351 7.07 31.59 -2.59
N PRO A 352 6.18 32.44 -3.14
CA PRO A 352 4.83 32.57 -2.62
C PRO A 352 4.06 31.27 -2.88
N SER A 353 3.89 30.45 -1.84
CA SER A 353 3.07 29.24 -1.93
C SER A 353 1.62 29.61 -2.24
N GLU A 354 0.97 28.89 -3.18
CA GLU A 354 -0.50 28.80 -3.16
C GLU A 354 -0.93 28.46 -1.72
N LEU A 355 -1.97 29.12 -1.18
CA LEU A 355 -2.39 29.16 0.23
C LEU A 355 -2.78 27.79 0.87
N GLY A 356 -1.90 26.79 0.85
CA GLY A 356 -2.06 25.46 1.42
C GLY A 356 -1.51 25.31 2.83
N PRO A 357 -2.01 24.32 3.60
CA PRO A 357 -1.50 24.07 4.94
C PRO A 357 -0.03 23.63 4.86
N PRO A 358 0.80 24.04 5.82
CA PRO A 358 2.17 23.58 5.93
C PRO A 358 2.19 22.09 6.32
N ALA A 359 3.26 21.40 5.91
CA ALA A 359 3.49 19.99 6.19
C ALA A 359 3.34 19.67 7.69
N GLU A 360 2.73 18.52 8.01
CA GLU A 360 2.60 18.04 9.40
C GLU A 360 3.97 17.74 10.04
N GLU A 361 4.16 18.17 11.30
CA GLU A 361 5.27 17.71 12.13
C GLU A 361 5.06 16.22 12.48
N LEU A 362 6.11 15.42 12.26
CA LEU A 362 6.12 13.98 12.52
C LEU A 362 6.43 13.69 14.00
N ASP A 363 5.70 12.75 14.61
CA ASP A 363 5.99 12.29 15.98
C ASP A 363 7.07 11.17 15.95
N PRO A 364 7.96 11.07 16.94
CA PRO A 364 8.91 9.96 17.06
C PRO A 364 8.28 8.55 17.08
N THR A 365 6.98 8.45 17.38
CA THR A 365 6.21 7.19 17.39
C THR A 365 5.56 6.85 16.04
N ASP A 366 5.65 7.74 15.05
CA ASP A 366 5.10 7.51 13.71
C ASP A 366 5.90 6.45 12.92
N SER A 367 5.23 5.82 11.96
CA SER A 367 5.84 4.86 11.03
C SER A 367 7.04 5.48 10.30
N ARG A 368 8.09 4.69 10.04
CA ARG A 368 9.27 5.13 9.26
C ARG A 368 8.94 5.66 7.86
N TYR A 369 7.77 5.35 7.32
CA TYR A 369 7.29 5.83 6.01
C TYR A 369 6.38 7.07 6.10
N ALA A 370 6.17 7.59 7.30
CA ALA A 370 5.42 8.80 7.56
C ALA A 370 5.91 10.04 6.77
N PRO A 371 7.23 10.27 6.60
CA PRO A 371 7.71 11.39 5.77
C PRO A 371 7.21 11.33 4.32
N LEU A 372 7.12 10.13 3.75
CA LEU A 372 6.64 9.93 2.38
C LEU A 372 5.16 10.29 2.25
N ALA A 373 4.33 9.94 3.24
CA ALA A 373 2.92 10.33 3.25
C ALA A 373 2.75 11.84 3.28
N VAL A 374 3.47 12.53 4.18
CA VAL A 374 3.42 14.00 4.30
C VAL A 374 3.87 14.66 3.00
N TRP A 375 4.97 14.17 2.41
CA TRP A 375 5.48 14.68 1.15
C TRP A 375 4.46 14.50 0.02
N LEU A 376 3.89 13.30 -0.14
CA LEU A 376 2.89 13.00 -1.16
C LEU A 376 1.63 13.84 -1.00
N GLN A 377 1.16 14.02 0.23
CA GLN A 377 -0.04 14.79 0.55
C GLN A 377 0.04 16.23 0.01
N ASN A 378 1.22 16.83 0.07
CA ASN A 378 1.49 18.22 -0.35
C ASN A 378 1.75 18.39 -1.86
N GLN A 379 1.76 17.32 -2.65
CA GLN A 379 2.03 17.42 -4.09
C GLN A 379 0.79 17.87 -4.87
N GLU A 380 0.97 18.80 -5.80
CA GLU A 380 -0.13 19.37 -6.60
C GLU A 380 -0.58 18.45 -7.75
N SER A 381 0.31 17.57 -8.24
CA SER A 381 -0.01 16.66 -9.34
C SER A 381 -1.00 15.56 -8.92
N ASN A 382 -1.71 14.99 -9.90
CA ASN A 382 -2.55 13.80 -9.71
C ASN A 382 -1.78 12.48 -9.95
N LYS A 383 -0.58 12.58 -10.54
CA LYS A 383 0.30 11.45 -10.86
C LYS A 383 1.76 11.87 -10.69
N LEU A 384 2.55 11.06 -10.00
CA LEU A 384 3.96 11.32 -9.70
C LEU A 384 4.79 10.08 -9.95
N SER A 385 5.95 10.25 -10.57
CA SER A 385 6.94 9.19 -10.75
C SER A 385 8.15 9.52 -9.88
N LEU A 386 8.51 8.62 -8.97
CA LEU A 386 9.65 8.75 -8.06
C LEU A 386 10.60 7.58 -8.23
N SER A 387 11.90 7.82 -8.14
CA SER A 387 12.90 6.77 -7.98
C SER A 387 12.93 6.26 -6.53
N PHE A 388 13.50 5.07 -6.32
CA PHE A 388 13.70 4.52 -4.99
C PHE A 388 14.66 5.38 -4.17
N GLU A 389 15.70 5.94 -4.80
CA GLU A 389 16.64 6.87 -4.17
C GLU A 389 15.95 8.17 -3.73
N GLU A 390 15.04 8.72 -4.55
CA GLU A 390 14.24 9.89 -4.17
C GLU A 390 13.34 9.58 -2.97
N ILE A 391 12.76 8.37 -2.92
CA ILE A 391 11.94 7.94 -1.77
C ILE A 391 12.79 7.77 -0.52
N GLU A 392 13.98 7.16 -0.63
CA GLU A 392 14.94 7.01 0.46
C GLU A 392 15.38 8.38 1.02
N ALA A 393 15.60 9.36 0.14
CA ALA A 393 15.88 10.73 0.53
C ALA A 393 14.70 11.38 1.26
N ILE A 394 13.47 11.10 0.84
CA ILE A 394 12.25 11.61 1.50
C ILE A 394 12.06 10.97 2.89
N ILE A 395 12.23 9.65 3.02
CA ILE A 395 12.07 8.94 4.30
C ILE A 395 13.31 9.05 5.20
N GLN A 396 14.42 9.59 4.69
CA GLN A 396 15.73 9.69 5.35
C GLN A 396 16.25 8.32 5.84
N ASP A 397 15.94 7.27 5.10
CA ASP A 397 16.24 5.89 5.46
C ASP A 397 16.25 5.02 4.19
N THR A 398 16.88 3.85 4.27
CA THR A 398 17.00 2.93 3.13
C THR A 398 15.77 2.04 2.98
N LEU A 399 15.29 1.89 1.75
CA LEU A 399 14.20 0.97 1.44
C LEU A 399 14.68 -0.47 1.66
N PRO A 400 13.86 -1.32 2.29
CA PRO A 400 14.25 -2.70 2.55
C PRO A 400 14.47 -3.45 1.23
N THR A 401 15.32 -4.48 1.26
CA THR A 401 15.63 -5.31 0.08
C THR A 401 14.37 -5.89 -0.58
N SER A 402 13.29 -6.08 0.19
CA SER A 402 11.98 -6.49 -0.31
C SER A 402 11.35 -5.46 -1.26
N ALA A 403 11.49 -4.16 -1.00
CA ALA A 403 10.98 -3.09 -1.87
C ALA A 403 11.67 -3.08 -3.25
N ARG A 404 12.94 -3.55 -3.28
CA ARG A 404 13.77 -3.65 -4.49
C ARG A 404 13.66 -5.01 -5.20
N LYS A 405 13.03 -6.01 -4.60
CA LYS A 405 12.90 -7.37 -5.15
C LYS A 405 11.47 -7.77 -5.47
N HIS A 406 10.50 -7.20 -4.76
CA HIS A 406 9.12 -7.66 -4.80
C HIS A 406 8.18 -6.48 -5.02
N ARG A 407 7.56 -6.44 -6.20
CA ARG A 407 6.54 -5.44 -6.57
C ARG A 407 5.40 -5.35 -5.55
N ASN A 408 5.02 -6.47 -4.94
CA ASN A 408 3.94 -6.52 -3.97
C ASN A 408 4.25 -5.81 -2.65
N TRP A 409 5.51 -5.50 -2.36
CA TRP A 409 5.84 -4.59 -1.27
C TRP A 409 5.22 -3.19 -1.48
N TRP A 410 5.00 -2.80 -2.74
CA TRP A 410 4.33 -1.58 -3.19
C TRP A 410 2.82 -1.76 -3.43
N ALA A 411 2.24 -2.93 -3.11
CA ALA A 411 0.81 -3.15 -3.26
C ALA A 411 0.00 -2.20 -2.37
N ASN A 412 -1.18 -1.79 -2.85
CA ASN A 412 -2.06 -0.89 -2.11
C ASN A 412 -2.94 -1.66 -1.12
N ASP A 413 -2.31 -2.31 -0.13
CA ASP A 413 -3.00 -3.01 0.94
C ASP A 413 -3.28 -2.07 2.13
N THR A 414 -4.49 -2.10 2.67
CA THR A 414 -4.90 -1.31 3.85
C THR A 414 -4.77 -2.07 5.16
N VAL A 415 -4.46 -3.37 5.14
CA VAL A 415 -4.54 -4.25 6.31
C VAL A 415 -3.18 -4.86 6.70
N SER A 416 -2.36 -5.28 5.73
CA SER A 416 -1.19 -6.13 6.03
C SER A 416 0.15 -5.38 6.07
N HIS A 417 0.21 -4.14 5.58
CA HIS A 417 1.46 -3.44 5.32
C HIS A 417 1.42 -1.99 5.82
N SER A 418 2.27 -1.68 6.80
CA SER A 418 2.30 -0.36 7.44
C SER A 418 2.78 0.74 6.49
N GLN A 419 3.57 0.40 5.46
CA GLN A 419 4.00 1.34 4.42
C GLN A 419 2.85 1.77 3.50
N SER A 420 2.02 0.83 3.07
CA SER A 420 0.95 1.11 2.10
C SER A 420 -0.20 1.88 2.72
N GLN A 421 -0.46 1.65 4.00
CA GLN A 421 -1.34 2.50 4.79
C GLN A 421 -0.92 3.98 4.73
N GLN A 422 0.39 4.30 4.74
CA GLN A 422 0.86 5.70 4.75
C GLN A 422 0.44 6.47 3.49
N TRP A 423 0.76 5.96 2.29
CA TRP A 423 0.38 6.67 1.07
C TRP A 423 -1.12 6.57 0.78
N ILE A 424 -1.77 5.46 1.16
CA ILE A 424 -3.23 5.34 1.05
C ILE A 424 -3.91 6.37 1.94
N GLU A 425 -3.55 6.52 3.21
CA GLU A 425 -4.11 7.55 4.10
C GLU A 425 -3.87 8.96 3.54
N ALA A 426 -2.71 9.20 2.91
CA ALA A 426 -2.42 10.45 2.22
C ALA A 426 -3.27 10.69 0.94
N GLY A 427 -4.13 9.75 0.55
CA GLY A 427 -4.99 9.84 -0.63
C GLY A 427 -4.33 9.40 -1.94
N TRP A 428 -3.22 8.68 -1.84
CA TRP A 428 -2.43 8.19 -2.96
C TRP A 428 -2.45 6.67 -3.04
N ARG A 429 -2.26 6.15 -4.25
CA ARG A 429 -2.06 4.73 -4.51
C ARG A 429 -0.91 4.55 -5.47
N VAL A 430 -0.15 3.47 -5.32
CA VAL A 430 0.82 3.05 -6.33
C VAL A 430 0.04 2.56 -7.55
N SER A 431 0.18 3.27 -8.66
CA SER A 431 -0.40 2.90 -9.96
C SER A 431 0.48 1.92 -10.71
N ASN A 432 1.81 2.10 -10.64
CA ASN A 432 2.77 1.20 -11.25
C ASN A 432 4.09 1.25 -10.48
N VAL A 433 4.86 0.18 -10.53
CA VAL A 433 6.25 0.18 -10.06
C VAL A 433 7.08 -0.62 -11.06
N ASN A 434 8.22 -0.06 -11.45
CA ASN A 434 9.24 -0.70 -12.25
C ASN A 434 10.44 -1.01 -11.34
N ILE A 435 10.63 -2.29 -11.02
CA ILE A 435 11.72 -2.73 -10.15
C ILE A 435 13.08 -2.62 -10.85
N SER A 436 13.12 -2.81 -12.17
CA SER A 436 14.39 -2.78 -12.92
C SER A 436 14.95 -1.36 -13.09
N GLU A 437 14.06 -0.38 -13.21
CA GLU A 437 14.42 1.05 -13.25
C GLU A 437 14.37 1.70 -11.86
N GLU A 438 14.04 0.93 -10.81
CA GLU A 438 13.88 1.40 -9.44
C GLU A 438 12.97 2.64 -9.34
N ARG A 439 11.82 2.59 -10.02
CA ARG A 439 10.85 3.70 -10.08
C ARG A 439 9.45 3.26 -9.71
N VAL A 440 8.72 4.12 -9.01
CA VAL A 440 7.32 3.92 -8.63
C VAL A 440 6.48 5.12 -9.04
N ILE A 441 5.27 4.84 -9.51
CA ILE A 441 4.31 5.85 -9.95
C ILE A 441 3.15 5.90 -8.96
N PHE A 442 3.02 6.99 -8.22
CA PHE A 442 1.87 7.28 -7.38
C PHE A 442 0.78 8.00 -8.18
N SER A 443 -0.48 7.67 -7.90
CA SER A 443 -1.66 8.34 -8.46
C SER A 443 -2.66 8.66 -7.35
N ARG A 444 -3.38 9.77 -7.44
CA ARG A 444 -4.45 10.08 -6.48
C ARG A 444 -5.62 9.10 -6.62
N VAL A 445 -6.25 8.76 -5.50
CA VAL A 445 -7.45 7.91 -5.49
C VAL A 445 -8.65 8.74 -5.92
N GLY A 446 -9.16 8.49 -7.14
CA GLY A 446 -10.26 9.27 -7.74
C GLY A 446 -11.53 9.34 -6.90
N GLU A 447 -11.90 8.25 -6.22
CA GLU A 447 -13.07 8.22 -5.32
C GLU A 447 -12.93 9.20 -4.15
N ARG A 448 -11.73 9.33 -3.56
CA ARG A 448 -11.48 10.31 -2.49
C ARG A 448 -11.51 11.74 -3.02
N GLN A 449 -11.00 11.97 -4.23
CA GLN A 449 -11.08 13.29 -4.86
C GLN A 449 -12.54 13.73 -5.01
N ILE A 450 -13.42 12.84 -5.49
CA ILE A 450 -14.86 13.07 -5.59
C ILE A 450 -15.48 13.30 -4.20
N ALA A 451 -15.10 12.50 -3.21
CA ALA A 451 -15.59 12.65 -1.83
C ALA A 451 -15.21 14.00 -1.22
N TYR A 452 -13.97 14.48 -1.41
CA TYR A 452 -13.55 15.83 -0.99
C TYR A 452 -14.34 16.93 -1.68
N VAL A 453 -14.53 16.84 -3.01
CA VAL A 453 -15.37 17.79 -3.76
C VAL A 453 -16.77 17.85 -3.15
N ASN A 454 -17.40 16.70 -2.91
CA ASN A 454 -18.74 16.63 -2.36
C ASN A 454 -18.82 17.19 -0.94
N PHE A 455 -17.87 16.82 -0.07
CA PHE A 455 -17.82 17.28 1.31
C PHE A 455 -17.68 18.81 1.41
N PHE A 456 -16.69 19.40 0.72
CA PHE A 456 -16.47 20.84 0.78
C PHE A 456 -17.57 21.63 0.06
N SER A 457 -18.13 21.09 -1.03
CA SER A 457 -19.26 21.73 -1.71
C SER A 457 -20.52 21.77 -0.83
N ALA A 458 -20.75 20.74 -0.01
CA ALA A 458 -21.85 20.71 0.96
C ALA A 458 -21.59 21.59 2.20
N LEU A 459 -20.33 21.67 2.66
CA LEU A 459 -19.94 22.46 3.82
C LEU A 459 -19.97 23.97 3.55
N ARG A 460 -19.54 24.41 2.37
CA ARG A 460 -19.43 25.83 1.99
C ARG A 460 -20.69 26.66 2.30
N PRO A 461 -21.90 26.31 1.82
CA PRO A 461 -23.10 27.11 2.11
C PRO A 461 -23.45 27.12 3.60
N LYS A 462 -23.08 26.08 4.35
CA LYS A 462 -23.29 26.03 5.80
C LYS A 462 -22.33 26.98 6.54
N LEU A 463 -21.08 27.11 6.09
CA LEU A 463 -20.13 28.10 6.64
C LEU A 463 -20.54 29.54 6.31
N GLU A 464 -20.99 29.79 5.09
CA GLU A 464 -21.44 31.13 4.64
C GLU A 464 -22.71 31.60 5.37
N SER A 465 -23.50 30.69 5.95
CA SER A 465 -24.74 31.01 6.69
C SER A 465 -24.54 31.17 8.20
N ILE A 466 -23.30 31.09 8.71
CA ILE A 466 -23.02 31.29 10.13
C ILE A 466 -23.34 32.75 10.53
N PRO A 467 -24.17 32.98 11.56
CA PRO A 467 -24.51 34.34 11.98
C PRO A 467 -23.30 35.05 12.57
N ASN A 468 -23.18 36.35 12.25
CA ASN A 468 -22.13 37.26 12.74
C ASN A 468 -20.70 36.98 12.25
N LEU A 469 -20.53 36.07 11.28
CA LEU A 469 -19.26 35.86 10.58
C LEU A 469 -19.45 36.01 9.08
N SER A 470 -18.48 36.63 8.42
CA SER A 470 -18.34 36.58 6.96
C SER A 470 -17.23 35.60 6.63
N VAL A 471 -17.61 34.44 6.08
CA VAL A 471 -16.69 33.41 5.61
C VAL A 471 -16.57 33.52 4.10
N LYS A 472 -15.36 33.76 3.61
CA LYS A 472 -15.05 33.85 2.18
C LYS A 472 -14.06 32.75 1.79
N PRO A 473 -14.43 31.81 0.91
CA PRO A 473 -13.49 30.81 0.45
C PRO A 473 -12.38 31.44 -0.40
N SER A 474 -11.14 31.06 -0.12
CA SER A 474 -9.96 31.54 -0.85
C SER A 474 -9.59 30.60 -2.00
N THR A 475 -10.05 29.35 -1.98
CA THR A 475 -9.81 28.33 -3.01
C THR A 475 -11.09 27.60 -3.43
N ASN A 476 -11.16 27.14 -4.68
CA ASN A 476 -12.23 26.25 -5.14
C ASN A 476 -11.96 24.81 -4.68
N ALA A 477 -13.01 24.05 -4.35
CA ALA A 477 -12.90 22.64 -3.98
C ALA A 477 -12.46 21.78 -5.18
N GLN A 478 -11.15 21.72 -5.45
CA GLN A 478 -10.55 20.94 -6.55
C GLN A 478 -10.31 19.46 -6.17
N GLY A 479 -11.07 18.94 -5.20
CA GLY A 479 -10.85 17.59 -4.66
C GLY A 479 -9.55 17.43 -3.87
N ARG A 480 -9.02 18.54 -3.35
CA ARG A 480 -7.92 18.57 -2.38
C ARG A 480 -8.44 18.15 -1.00
N HIS A 481 -7.57 17.64 -0.14
CA HIS A 481 -7.91 17.22 1.23
C HIS A 481 -8.02 18.40 2.22
N TRP A 482 -7.82 19.62 1.74
CA TRP A 482 -7.86 20.86 2.52
C TRP A 482 -8.66 21.94 1.80
N PHE A 483 -9.15 22.90 2.59
CA PHE A 483 -9.99 24.00 2.17
C PHE A 483 -9.62 25.25 2.96
N THR A 484 -9.16 26.29 2.25
CA THR A 484 -8.75 27.56 2.86
C THR A 484 -9.84 28.60 2.68
N PHE A 485 -10.12 29.32 3.76
CA PHE A 485 -11.13 30.36 3.79
C PHE A 485 -10.74 31.47 4.76
N GLU A 486 -11.18 32.67 4.44
CA GLU A 486 -10.99 33.86 5.24
C GLU A 486 -12.24 34.07 6.10
N VAL A 487 -12.07 34.35 7.39
CA VAL A 487 -13.16 34.65 8.31
C VAL A 487 -12.99 36.08 8.81
N SER A 488 -14.07 36.85 8.78
CA SER A 488 -14.09 38.22 9.29
C SER A 488 -15.40 38.50 10.05
N ALA A 489 -15.38 39.49 10.93
CA ALA A 489 -16.55 39.98 11.66
C ALA A 489 -16.46 41.51 11.82
N GLU A 490 -17.58 42.19 12.05
CA GLU A 490 -17.65 43.68 12.04
C GLU A 490 -16.56 44.39 12.86
N ASN A 491 -16.08 43.77 13.94
CA ASN A 491 -15.12 44.36 14.87
C ASN A 491 -13.71 43.73 14.84
N TYR A 492 -13.45 42.78 13.93
CA TYR A 492 -12.20 42.01 13.91
C TYR A 492 -11.64 41.91 12.49
N PRO A 493 -10.30 41.94 12.32
CA PRO A 493 -9.68 41.79 11.02
C PRO A 493 -9.92 40.38 10.48
N ALA A 494 -9.83 40.28 9.17
CA ALA A 494 -9.98 39.01 8.52
C ALA A 494 -8.78 38.09 8.81
N THR A 495 -9.06 36.84 9.17
CA THR A 495 -8.05 35.82 9.47
C THR A 495 -8.17 34.65 8.49
N VAL A 496 -7.02 34.10 8.09
CA VAL A 496 -6.96 32.95 7.20
C VAL A 496 -7.06 31.68 8.02
N HIS A 497 -8.04 30.85 7.68
CA HIS A 497 -8.27 29.55 8.29
C HIS A 497 -8.11 28.46 7.25
N VAL A 498 -7.58 27.32 7.70
CA VAL A 498 -7.47 26.12 6.87
C VAL A 498 -8.20 24.99 7.55
N LEU A 499 -9.03 24.30 6.79
CA LEU A 499 -9.65 23.05 7.18
C LEU A 499 -8.97 21.93 6.41
N SER A 500 -8.47 20.89 7.08
CA SER A 500 -7.81 19.77 6.41
C SER A 500 -8.14 18.43 7.05
N PHE A 501 -8.31 17.39 6.22
CA PHE A 501 -8.21 16.01 6.67
C PHE A 501 -6.72 15.70 6.89
N ALA A 502 -6.34 15.63 8.17
CA ALA A 502 -5.02 15.39 8.71
C ALA A 502 -4.72 13.89 8.83
N ARG A 503 -3.45 13.53 9.02
CA ARG A 503 -3.07 12.11 9.19
C ARG A 503 -3.63 11.50 10.47
N SER A 504 -3.63 10.17 10.50
CA SER A 504 -4.18 9.36 11.60
C SER A 504 -5.69 9.51 11.77
N SER A 505 -6.42 9.71 10.67
CA SER A 505 -7.89 9.91 10.65
C SER A 505 -8.34 11.07 11.52
N ARG A 506 -7.80 12.27 11.29
CA ARG A 506 -8.15 13.48 12.06
C ARG A 506 -8.65 14.58 11.15
N LEU A 507 -9.60 15.39 11.63
CA LEU A 507 -10.04 16.61 10.97
C LEU A 507 -9.47 17.82 11.72
N ARG A 508 -8.73 18.68 11.03
CA ARG A 508 -8.07 19.85 11.61
C ARG A 508 -8.70 21.14 11.13
N LEU A 509 -9.06 22.01 12.06
CA LEU A 509 -9.32 23.42 11.82
C LEU A 509 -8.16 24.24 12.40
N GLU A 510 -7.49 25.04 11.58
CA GLU A 510 -6.34 25.85 12.00
C GLU A 510 -6.50 27.34 11.68
N LEU A 511 -5.88 28.18 12.52
CA LEU A 511 -5.50 29.55 12.19
C LEU A 511 -4.13 29.51 11.53
N TYR A 512 -4.04 29.89 10.26
CA TYR A 512 -2.80 29.90 9.50
C TYR A 512 -2.08 31.23 9.67
N ILE A 513 -0.87 31.20 10.25
CA ILE A 513 -0.06 32.40 10.53
C ILE A 513 1.04 32.49 9.49
N ASP A 514 0.80 33.29 8.45
CA ASP A 514 1.82 33.62 7.46
C ASP A 514 1.66 35.04 6.90
N VAL A 515 2.45 35.97 7.43
CA VAL A 515 2.56 37.35 6.93
C VAL A 515 3.75 37.55 5.99
N ASN A 516 4.21 36.47 5.34
CA ASN A 516 5.34 36.46 4.40
C ASN A 516 6.69 36.91 5.03
N ASP A 517 6.84 36.72 6.35
CA ASP A 517 8.05 37.01 7.12
C ASP A 517 8.16 35.97 8.25
N ARG A 518 9.19 35.11 8.18
CA ARG A 518 9.39 34.00 9.13
C ARG A 518 9.52 34.51 10.56
N ASP A 519 10.41 35.46 10.82
CA ASP A 519 10.71 35.92 12.17
C ASP A 519 9.52 36.65 12.79
N ARG A 520 8.76 37.37 11.96
CA ARG A 520 7.50 37.97 12.39
C ARG A 520 6.43 36.93 12.67
N ASN A 521 6.28 35.90 11.84
CA ASN A 521 5.35 34.79 12.09
C ASN A 521 5.64 34.10 13.43
N LYS A 522 6.91 33.80 13.72
CA LYS A 522 7.28 33.17 14.99
C LYS A 522 7.02 34.09 16.19
N ARG A 523 7.30 35.40 16.08
CA ARG A 523 6.96 36.36 17.14
C ARG A 523 5.44 36.50 17.36
N ILE A 524 4.64 36.44 16.28
CA ILE A 524 3.17 36.44 16.38
C ILE A 524 2.70 35.18 17.13
N PHE A 525 3.24 34.01 16.76
CA PHE A 525 2.95 32.75 17.42
C PHE A 525 3.35 32.78 18.91
N ASP A 526 4.57 33.21 19.23
CA ASP A 526 5.07 33.28 20.61
C ASP A 526 4.20 34.23 21.47
N TYR A 527 3.72 35.33 20.88
CA TYR A 527 2.79 36.28 21.53
C TYR A 527 1.43 35.63 21.86
N LEU A 528 0.90 34.80 20.97
CA LEU A 528 -0.34 34.06 21.20
C LEU A 528 -0.14 32.94 22.22
N GLN A 529 0.95 32.17 22.09
CA GLN A 529 1.27 31.04 22.97
C GLN A 529 1.48 31.48 24.42
N ALA A 530 2.03 32.68 24.64
CA ALA A 530 2.13 33.28 25.98
C ALA A 530 0.76 33.46 26.67
N GLN A 531 -0.34 33.51 25.89
CA GLN A 531 -1.72 33.66 26.36
C GLN A 531 -2.52 32.36 26.21
N HIS A 532 -1.87 31.20 25.98
CA HIS A 532 -2.58 29.96 25.63
C HIS A 532 -3.65 29.55 26.66
N LEU A 533 -3.37 29.71 27.96
CA LEU A 533 -4.33 29.34 29.02
C LEU A 533 -5.64 30.14 28.92
N ASP A 534 -5.55 31.45 28.67
CA ASP A 534 -6.72 32.31 28.51
C ASP A 534 -7.46 31.99 27.21
N ILE A 535 -6.72 31.70 26.13
CA ILE A 535 -7.28 31.35 24.82
C ILE A 535 -8.04 30.02 24.88
N GLU A 536 -7.46 29.01 25.52
CA GLU A 536 -8.09 27.69 25.71
C GLU A 536 -9.30 27.77 26.64
N ALA A 537 -9.25 28.63 27.66
CA ALA A 537 -10.40 28.91 28.52
C ALA A 537 -11.54 29.61 27.76
N ASP A 538 -11.23 30.62 26.95
CA ASP A 538 -12.19 31.34 26.11
C ASP A 538 -12.79 30.44 25.01
N PHE A 539 -12.00 29.51 24.46
CA PHE A 539 -12.44 28.53 23.47
C PHE A 539 -13.27 27.39 24.09
N GLY A 540 -12.90 26.97 25.30
CA GLY A 540 -13.54 25.89 26.06
C GLY A 540 -12.98 24.49 25.80
N ALA A 541 -11.79 24.38 25.20
CA ALA A 541 -11.10 23.12 24.93
C ALA A 541 -9.58 23.36 24.75
N PRO A 542 -8.73 22.33 24.94
CA PRO A 542 -7.30 22.46 24.65
C PRO A 542 -7.04 22.67 23.15
N LEU A 543 -6.00 23.44 22.82
CA LEU A 543 -5.57 23.71 21.45
C LEU A 543 -4.18 23.13 21.20
N SER A 544 -3.89 22.84 19.93
CA SER A 544 -2.55 22.47 19.49
C SER A 544 -1.78 23.71 19.06
N TRP A 545 -0.61 23.91 19.64
CA TRP A 545 0.27 25.06 19.45
C TRP A 545 1.50 24.65 18.66
N GLU A 546 1.45 24.81 17.35
CA GLU A 546 2.45 24.24 16.44
C GLU A 546 3.30 25.34 15.80
N ARG A 547 4.52 25.49 16.32
CA ARG A 547 5.47 26.51 15.87
C ARG A 547 6.06 26.19 14.49
N LEU A 548 6.03 24.93 14.04
CA LEU A 548 6.55 24.45 12.75
C LEU A 548 8.03 24.80 12.56
N ILE A 549 8.89 24.06 13.28
CA ILE A 549 10.34 24.28 13.28
C ILE A 549 10.90 24.01 11.88
N GLY A 550 11.54 25.01 11.26
CA GLY A 550 12.04 24.93 9.88
C GLY A 550 11.09 25.47 8.80
N GLN A 551 9.82 25.77 9.12
CA GLN A 551 8.87 26.39 8.20
C GLN A 551 8.76 27.90 8.42
N ARG A 552 8.35 28.66 7.39
CA ARG A 552 8.09 30.11 7.51
C ARG A 552 6.86 30.39 8.36
N SER A 553 5.79 29.62 8.16
CA SER A 553 4.50 29.79 8.83
C SER A 553 4.49 29.19 10.24
N ALA A 554 3.44 29.50 10.99
CA ALA A 554 3.10 28.85 12.25
C ALA A 554 1.59 28.61 12.28
N ARG A 555 1.09 27.77 13.19
CA ARG A 555 -0.37 27.57 13.31
C ARG A 555 -0.83 27.30 14.73
N VAL A 556 -2.08 27.64 14.97
CA VAL A 556 -2.86 27.22 16.15
C VAL A 556 -4.01 26.38 15.64
N ALA A 557 -4.20 25.17 16.16
CA ALA A 557 -5.11 24.19 15.58
C ALA A 557 -5.99 23.49 16.63
N VAL A 558 -7.18 23.05 16.20
CA VAL A 558 -8.02 22.11 16.93
C VAL A 558 -8.24 20.87 16.06
N TYR A 559 -8.13 19.69 16.68
CA TYR A 559 -8.27 18.39 16.02
C TYR A 559 -9.54 17.68 16.51
N ARG A 560 -10.27 17.08 15.56
CA ARG A 560 -11.30 16.08 15.83
C ARG A 560 -10.75 14.71 15.42
N GLU A 561 -10.64 13.80 16.38
CA GLU A 561 -10.22 12.42 16.17
C GLU A 561 -11.26 11.61 15.38
N ASN A 562 -10.88 10.44 14.85
CA ASN A 562 -11.75 9.50 14.13
C ASN A 562 -12.59 10.18 13.02
N SER A 563 -11.91 10.95 12.18
CA SER A 563 -12.52 11.72 11.09
C SER A 563 -11.80 11.44 9.78
N SER A 564 -12.38 10.56 8.96
CA SER A 564 -11.92 10.23 7.62
C SER A 564 -12.94 10.65 6.56
N ILE A 565 -12.46 11.09 5.40
CA ILE A 565 -13.34 11.38 4.25
C ILE A 565 -14.07 10.13 3.72
N THR A 566 -13.59 8.93 4.06
CA THR A 566 -14.19 7.65 3.68
C THR A 566 -15.23 7.14 4.69
N ASP A 567 -15.54 7.92 5.72
CA ASP A 567 -16.55 7.55 6.72
C ASP A 567 -17.97 7.59 6.14
N THR A 568 -18.93 7.06 6.90
CA THR A 568 -20.32 7.02 6.46
C THR A 568 -20.88 8.43 6.26
N PRO A 569 -21.89 8.62 5.37
CA PRO A 569 -22.51 9.92 5.14
C PRO A 569 -22.97 10.62 6.43
N GLU A 570 -23.44 9.85 7.43
CA GLU A 570 -23.85 10.36 8.74
C GLU A 570 -22.67 10.96 9.51
N HIS A 571 -21.51 10.28 9.54
CA HIS A 571 -20.31 10.80 10.18
C HIS A 571 -19.77 12.05 9.47
N LEU A 572 -19.86 12.11 8.14
CA LEU A 572 -19.48 13.31 7.39
C LEU A 572 -20.39 14.49 7.72
N GLU A 573 -21.69 14.26 7.96
CA GLU A 573 -22.62 15.30 8.41
C GLU A 573 -22.35 15.77 9.84
N GLU A 574 -21.98 14.85 10.74
CA GLU A 574 -21.50 15.19 12.08
C GLU A 574 -20.23 16.06 12.05
N MET A 575 -19.27 15.75 11.15
CA MET A 575 -18.06 16.54 10.97
C MET A 575 -18.40 17.97 10.52
N GLN A 576 -19.32 18.13 9.57
CA GLN A 576 -19.78 19.45 9.12
C GLN A 576 -20.46 20.21 10.26
N THR A 577 -21.30 19.54 11.05
CA THR A 577 -21.98 20.14 12.20
C THR A 577 -20.99 20.61 13.25
N TRP A 578 -20.01 19.76 13.59
CA TRP A 578 -18.92 20.11 14.50
C TRP A 578 -18.15 21.34 14.04
N LEU A 579 -17.86 21.47 12.74
CA LEU A 579 -17.18 22.64 12.19
C LEU A 579 -18.00 23.93 12.34
N ILE A 580 -19.29 23.87 12.05
CA ILE A 580 -20.21 25.02 12.15
C ILE A 580 -20.32 25.50 13.61
N GLU A 581 -20.28 24.58 14.57
CA GLU A 581 -20.33 24.89 16.00
C GLU A 581 -18.98 25.34 16.58
N THR A 582 -17.88 24.87 15.99
CA THR A 582 -16.52 25.11 16.50
C THR A 582 -15.92 26.39 15.94
N LEU A 583 -16.10 26.68 14.65
CA LEU A 583 -15.52 27.84 13.98
C LEU A 583 -15.84 29.18 14.68
N PRO A 584 -17.08 29.48 15.12
CA PRO A 584 -17.38 30.74 15.79
C PRO A 584 -16.68 30.91 17.13
N ARG A 585 -16.58 29.82 17.91
CA ARG A 585 -15.88 29.82 19.19
C ARG A 585 -14.38 29.99 18.98
N PHE A 586 -13.83 29.26 18.00
CA PHE A 586 -12.43 29.31 17.64
C PHE A 586 -12.01 30.71 17.16
N TYR A 587 -12.79 31.32 16.25
CA TYR A 587 -12.56 32.67 15.76
C TYR A 587 -12.66 33.71 16.88
N LYS A 588 -13.69 33.63 17.73
CA LYS A 588 -13.89 34.56 18.85
C LYS A 588 -12.73 34.54 19.85
N ALA A 589 -12.18 33.37 20.15
CA ALA A 589 -11.06 33.22 21.09
C ALA A 589 -9.74 33.81 20.55
N LEU A 590 -9.53 33.75 19.23
CA LEU A 590 -8.24 34.08 18.60
C LEU A 590 -8.19 35.45 17.91
N ALA A 591 -9.28 35.93 17.29
CA ALA A 591 -9.23 37.06 16.36
C ALA A 591 -8.67 38.36 16.97
N GLN A 592 -9.14 38.75 18.17
CA GLN A 592 -8.66 39.96 18.85
C GLN A 592 -7.19 39.85 19.27
N ARG A 593 -6.79 38.68 19.77
CA ARG A 593 -5.43 38.43 20.25
C ARG A 593 -4.45 38.34 19.09
N PHE A 594 -4.89 37.77 17.97
CA PHE A 594 -4.12 37.73 16.73
C PHE A 594 -3.90 39.14 16.17
N GLN A 595 -4.93 40.00 16.18
CA GLN A 595 -4.78 41.41 15.81
C GLN A 595 -3.77 42.14 16.71
N SER A 596 -3.86 41.92 18.03
CA SER A 596 -2.93 42.50 19.00
C SER A 596 -1.49 42.03 18.74
N ALA A 597 -1.32 40.74 18.39
CA ALA A 597 -0.03 40.17 18.02
C ALA A 597 0.53 40.81 16.73
N LEU A 598 -0.32 41.02 15.70
CA LEU A 598 0.08 41.67 14.45
C LEU A 598 0.59 43.10 14.67
N GLN A 599 -0.03 43.85 15.57
CA GLN A 599 0.34 45.21 15.95
C GLN A 599 1.62 45.23 16.80
N ALA A 600 1.71 44.35 17.80
CA ALA A 600 2.87 44.28 18.69
C ALA A 600 4.16 43.85 17.98
N THR A 601 4.04 43.12 16.87
CA THR A 601 5.18 42.59 16.09
C THR A 601 5.52 43.41 14.84
N GLN A 602 4.79 44.50 14.59
CA GLN A 602 5.11 45.45 13.52
C GLN A 602 6.42 46.18 13.89
N ALA A 603 7.40 46.21 12.98
CA ALA A 603 8.66 46.92 13.23
C ALA A 603 8.40 48.41 13.52
N PRO A 604 9.15 49.06 14.42
CA PRO A 604 9.05 50.50 14.60
C PRO A 604 9.37 51.18 13.26
N SER A 605 8.47 52.07 12.83
CA SER A 605 8.65 52.86 11.61
C SER A 605 9.98 53.60 11.71
N VAL A 606 10.92 53.28 10.81
CA VAL A 606 12.12 54.11 10.63
C VAL A 606 11.64 55.41 10.00
N ASN A 607 11.51 56.44 10.83
CA ASN A 607 11.36 57.84 10.39
C ASN A 607 12.71 58.44 10.07
#